data_AF-A0A820RGM1-F1
#
_entry.id   AF-A0A820RGM1-F1
#
_cell.length_a   1.000
_cell.length_b   1.000
_cell.length_c   1.000
_cell.angle_alpha   90.00
_cell.angle_beta   90.00
_cell.angle_gamma   90.00
#
_symmetry.space_group_name_H-M   'P 1'
#
loop_
_entity.id
_entity.type
_entity.pdbx_description
1 polymer ?
#
loop_
_entity_poly.entity_id
_entity_poly.type
_entity_poly.pdbx_seq_one_letter_code
_entity_poly.pdbx_strand_id
1 'polypeptide(L)'
;DEEQIEPEYDDDGNIIESEATIPKRKAKAPRRKQKAEELFEPEELQRGYLTESDINIRRIDKPERFQLRRIPVTEAKEDELDEEADWIYNGAFLKATISHQ
;
A
#
# COMPACT_ATOMS: atom_id res chain seq x y z
N ASP A 1 -20.70 11.37 24.18
CA ASP A 1 -20.00 11.36 22.90
C ASP A 1 -18.53 11.10 23.14
N GLU A 2 -18.15 9.82 23.12
CA GLU A 2 -16.73 9.44 23.04
C GLU A 2 -16.32 9.66 21.59
N GLU A 3 -15.72 10.82 21.29
CA GLU A 3 -15.05 11.02 20.02
C GLU A 3 -13.96 9.94 19.91
N GLN A 4 -14.19 8.93 19.07
CA GLN A 4 -13.16 7.97 18.69
C GLN A 4 -12.11 8.75 17.90
N ILE A 5 -11.06 9.19 18.59
CA ILE A 5 -9.91 9.83 17.96
C ILE A 5 -9.22 8.76 17.13
N GLU A 6 -9.37 8.83 15.82
CA GLU A 6 -8.69 7.93 14.89
C GLU A 6 -7.17 8.14 15.05
N PRO A 7 -6.39 7.10 15.42
CA PRO A 7 -4.96 7.23 15.59
C PRO A 7 -4.29 7.65 14.27
N GLU A 8 -3.42 8.65 14.32
CA GLU A 8 -2.62 9.07 13.17
C GLU A 8 -1.42 8.12 13.05
N TYR A 9 -1.18 7.54 11.87
CA TYR A 9 -0.05 6.65 11.63
C TYR A 9 1.02 7.35 10.78
N ASP A 10 2.31 7.12 11.09
CA ASP A 10 3.39 7.54 10.21
C ASP A 10 3.57 6.57 9.02
N ASP A 11 4.48 6.92 8.10
CA ASP A 11 4.86 6.09 6.94
C ASP A 11 5.40 4.71 7.36
N ASP A 12 5.93 4.61 8.59
CA ASP A 12 6.41 3.36 9.19
C ASP A 12 5.27 2.57 9.89
N GLY A 13 4.01 3.04 9.81
CA GLY A 13 2.84 2.43 10.45
C GLY A 13 2.84 2.51 11.98
N ASN A 14 3.69 3.36 12.57
CA ASN A 14 3.67 3.63 14.01
C ASN A 14 2.57 4.63 14.33
N ILE A 15 1.92 4.43 15.47
CA ILE A 15 0.98 5.41 15.99
C ILE A 15 1.77 6.66 16.40
N ILE A 16 1.35 7.79 15.85
CA ILE A 16 1.79 9.11 16.25
C ILE A 16 0.71 9.69 17.16
N GLU A 17 1.05 9.98 18.43
CA GLU A 17 0.17 10.75 19.28
C GLU A 17 -0.09 12.13 18.64
N SER A 18 -1.37 12.41 18.34
CA SER A 18 -1.81 13.69 17.79
C SER A 18 -1.65 14.80 18.85
N GLU A 19 -1.35 16.01 18.39
CA GLU A 19 -0.97 17.15 19.25
C GLU A 19 -2.12 17.68 20.15
N ALA A 20 -3.30 17.04 20.11
CA ALA A 20 -4.47 17.41 20.91
C ALA A 20 -4.28 17.22 22.43
N THR A 21 -3.30 16.44 22.87
CA THR A 21 -2.99 16.18 24.29
C THR A 21 -1.83 17.00 24.85
N ILE A 22 -1.08 17.75 24.03
CA ILE A 22 0.08 18.52 24.49
C ILE A 22 -0.32 20.00 24.64
N PRO A 23 -0.38 20.57 25.86
CA PRO A 23 -0.66 21.98 26.03
C PRO A 23 0.40 22.79 25.27
N LYS A 24 -0.08 23.60 24.31
CA LYS A 24 0.69 24.47 23.42
C LYS A 24 1.64 25.37 24.21
N ARG A 25 2.84 24.88 24.52
CA ARG A 25 4.04 25.59 24.95
C ARG A 25 5.02 24.60 25.55
N LYS A 26 5.88 24.02 24.72
CA LYS A 26 7.31 23.74 24.96
C LYS A 26 7.87 23.02 23.74
N ALA A 27 9.16 23.19 23.51
CA ALA A 27 9.90 22.70 22.34
C ALA A 27 9.49 21.28 21.93
N LYS A 28 9.42 21.03 20.61
CA LYS A 28 9.10 19.75 19.97
C LYS A 28 9.83 18.59 20.67
N ALA A 29 9.18 17.97 21.65
CA ALA A 29 9.66 16.71 22.20
C ALA A 29 9.58 15.68 21.06
N PRO A 30 10.55 14.75 20.95
CA PRO A 30 10.43 13.68 19.98
C PRO A 30 9.12 12.94 20.24
N ARG A 31 8.21 12.93 19.25
CA ARG A 31 6.97 12.15 19.28
C ARG A 31 7.33 10.71 19.65
N ARG A 32 6.77 10.17 20.74
CA ARG A 32 6.99 8.77 21.10
C ARG A 32 6.28 7.93 20.04
N LYS A 33 7.05 7.34 19.13
CA LYS A 33 6.53 6.34 18.19
C LYS A 33 6.27 5.06 18.98
N GLN A 34 5.04 4.57 18.95
CA GLN A 34 4.71 3.24 19.47
C GLN A 34 4.34 2.32 18.31
N LYS A 35 4.82 1.08 18.34
CA LYS A 35 4.51 0.09 17.32
C LYS A 35 3.04 -0.30 17.41
N ALA A 36 2.33 -0.25 16.29
CA ALA A 36 0.91 -0.65 16.25
C ALA A 36 0.68 -2.08 16.75
N GLU A 37 1.64 -2.99 16.51
CA GLU A 37 1.63 -4.38 16.95
C GLU A 37 1.63 -4.58 18.47
N GLU A 38 2.14 -3.59 19.22
CA GLU A 38 2.18 -3.64 20.69
C GLU A 38 0.88 -3.12 21.32
N LEU A 39 0.07 -2.39 20.55
CA LEU A 39 -1.16 -1.73 21.04
C LEU A 39 -2.45 -2.41 20.58
N PHE A 40 -2.44 -3.05 19.42
CA PHE A 40 -3.64 -3.60 18.79
C PHE A 40 -3.58 -5.11 18.67
N GLU A 41 -4.75 -5.73 18.63
CA GLU A 41 -4.85 -7.16 18.34
C GLU A 41 -4.54 -7.44 16.86
N PRO A 42 -4.04 -8.65 16.52
CA PRO A 42 -3.72 -9.01 15.15
C PRO A 42 -4.89 -8.87 14.16
N GLU A 43 -6.13 -9.10 14.61
CA GLU A 43 -7.33 -8.95 13.78
C GLU A 43 -7.64 -7.48 13.49
N GLU A 44 -7.42 -6.59 14.46
CA GLU A 44 -7.59 -5.15 14.30
C GLU A 44 -6.56 -4.58 13.31
N LEU A 45 -5.31 -5.06 13.37
CA LEU A 45 -4.26 -4.68 12.43
C LEU A 45 -4.58 -5.11 11.00
N GLN A 46 -5.11 -6.33 10.82
CA GLN A 46 -5.55 -6.81 9.50
C GLN A 46 -6.72 -5.98 8.96
N ARG A 47 -7.71 -5.69 9.80
CA ARG A 47 -8.87 -4.89 9.40
C ARG A 47 -8.49 -3.44 9.05
N GLY A 48 -7.48 -2.89 9.74
CA GLY A 48 -6.95 -1.56 9.50
C GLY A 48 -5.94 -1.46 8.36
N TYR A 49 -5.53 -2.57 7.74
CA TYR A 49 -4.39 -2.62 6.81
C TYR A 49 -3.13 -1.99 7.42
N LEU A 50 -2.80 -2.38 8.65
CA LEU A 50 -1.68 -1.85 9.44
C LEU A 50 -0.62 -2.91 9.71
N THR A 51 -0.68 -4.04 9.01
CA THR A 51 0.34 -5.08 9.15
C THR A 51 1.65 -4.61 8.51
N GLU A 52 2.79 -5.19 8.90
CA GLU A 52 4.08 -4.91 8.25
C GLU A 52 4.04 -5.12 6.73
N SER A 53 3.25 -6.11 6.26
CA SER A 53 3.04 -6.34 4.83
C SER A 53 2.32 -5.18 4.16
N ASP A 54 1.27 -4.65 4.79
CA ASP A 54 0.51 -3.52 4.22
C ASP A 54 1.36 -2.24 4.18
N ILE A 55 2.13 -1.99 5.24
CA ILE A 55 3.09 -0.88 5.30
C ILE A 55 4.11 -1.01 4.17
N ASN A 56 4.65 -2.22 3.95
CA ASN A 56 5.60 -2.44 2.87
C ASN A 56 4.97 -2.24 1.49
N ILE A 57 3.71 -2.63 1.29
CA ILE A 57 2.98 -2.42 0.04
C ILE A 57 2.82 -0.92 -0.26
N ARG A 58 2.48 -0.10 0.75
CA ARG A 58 2.35 1.36 0.61
C ARG A 58 3.69 2.04 0.30
N ARG A 59 4.77 1.56 0.91
CA ARG A 59 6.11 2.13 0.78
C ARG A 59 6.75 1.80 -0.57
N ILE A 60 6.47 0.62 -1.11
CA ILE A 60 7.01 0.20 -2.41
C ILE A 60 6.30 0.98 -3.51
N ASP A 61 7.08 1.67 -4.34
CA ASP A 61 6.60 2.38 -5.55
C ASP A 61 6.29 1.40 -6.70
N LYS A 62 5.33 0.50 -6.44
CA LYS A 62 4.73 -0.41 -7.42
C LYS A 62 3.22 -0.44 -7.18
N PRO A 63 2.38 -0.56 -8.21
CA PRO A 63 0.94 -0.62 -7.98
C PRO A 63 0.57 -1.84 -7.12
N GLU A 64 -0.33 -1.65 -6.15
CA GLU A 64 -0.74 -2.71 -5.21
C GLU A 64 -1.22 -3.98 -5.92
N ARG A 65 -1.89 -3.85 -7.07
CA ARG A 65 -2.34 -4.98 -7.89
C ARG A 65 -1.21 -5.90 -8.36
N PHE A 66 -0.03 -5.37 -8.63
CA PHE A 66 1.13 -6.17 -8.99
C PHE A 66 1.76 -6.83 -7.76
N GLN A 67 1.70 -6.16 -6.60
CA GLN A 67 2.23 -6.66 -5.34
C GLN A 67 1.35 -7.77 -4.73
N LEU A 68 0.03 -7.67 -4.84
CA LEU A 68 -0.96 -8.61 -4.30
C LEU A 68 -1.29 -9.79 -5.24
N ARG A 69 -0.57 -9.92 -6.35
CA ARG A 69 -0.86 -10.93 -7.37
C ARG A 69 -0.57 -12.33 -6.82
N ARG A 70 -1.55 -13.25 -6.88
CA ARG A 70 -1.38 -14.64 -6.45
C ARG A 70 -0.31 -15.39 -7.26
N ILE A 71 -0.17 -15.04 -8.53
CA ILE A 71 0.87 -15.56 -9.41
C ILE A 71 1.91 -14.44 -9.57
N PRO A 72 3.15 -14.64 -9.11
CA PRO A 72 4.18 -13.62 -9.19
C PRO A 72 4.53 -13.32 -10.65
N VAL A 73 4.79 -12.05 -10.94
CA VAL A 73 5.33 -11.63 -12.24
C VAL A 73 6.85 -11.56 -12.11
N THR A 74 7.54 -12.35 -12.94
CA THR A 74 8.98 -12.28 -13.09
C THR A 74 9.34 -11.34 -14.23
N GLU A 75 10.56 -10.81 -14.21
CA GLU A 75 11.10 -10.06 -15.34
C GLU A 75 11.17 -10.97 -16.57
N ALA A 76 10.71 -10.46 -17.72
CA ALA A 76 10.80 -11.12 -19.01
C ALA A 76 12.15 -10.82 -19.65
N LYS A 77 12.61 -11.72 -20.54
CA LYS A 77 13.80 -11.47 -21.35
C LYS A 77 13.51 -10.52 -22.50
N GLU A 78 14.55 -9.92 -23.09
CA GLU A 78 14.39 -8.98 -24.21
C GLU A 78 13.69 -9.62 -25.42
N ASP A 79 14.02 -10.87 -25.76
CA ASP A 79 13.37 -11.61 -26.86
C ASP A 79 11.89 -11.87 -26.57
N GLU A 80 11.54 -12.20 -25.33
CA GLU A 80 10.15 -12.39 -24.92
C GLU A 80 9.34 -11.08 -24.98
N LEU A 81 9.97 -9.93 -24.71
CA LEU A 81 9.34 -8.61 -24.80
C LEU A 81 9.02 -8.23 -26.25
N ASP A 82 9.93 -8.51 -27.19
CA ASP A 82 9.70 -8.26 -28.62
C ASP A 82 8.55 -9.13 -29.15
N GLU A 83 8.52 -10.41 -28.78
CA GLU A 83 7.43 -11.32 -29.14
C GLU A 83 6.10 -10.90 -28.53
N GLU A 84 6.08 -10.47 -27.25
CA GLU A 84 4.88 -9.96 -26.60
C GLU A 84 4.37 -8.67 -27.27
N ALA A 85 5.28 -7.74 -27.62
CA ALA A 85 4.92 -6.51 -28.30
C ALA A 85 4.22 -6.78 -29.64
N ASP A 86 4.78 -7.67 -30.46
CA ASP A 86 4.18 -8.10 -31.72
C ASP A 86 2.84 -8.81 -31.49
N TRP A 87 2.76 -9.68 -30.48
CA TRP A 87 1.52 -10.40 -30.16
C TRP A 87 0.40 -9.45 -29.73
N ILE A 88 0.68 -8.48 -28.86
CA ILE A 88 -0.27 -7.46 -28.41
C ILE A 88 -0.70 -6.59 -29.58
N TYR A 89 0.24 -6.11 -30.40
CA TYR A 89 -0.09 -5.25 -31.54
C TYR A 89 -1.05 -5.93 -32.51
N ASN A 90 -0.72 -7.16 -32.91
CA ASN A 90 -1.55 -7.95 -33.81
C ASN A 90 -2.90 -8.32 -33.19
N GLY A 91 -2.92 -8.63 -31.89
CA GLY A 91 -4.10 -9.10 -31.17
C GLY A 91 -5.11 -8.01 -30.81
N ALA A 92 -4.62 -6.88 -30.31
CA ALA A 92 -5.44 -5.82 -29.74
C ALA A 92 -5.79 -4.70 -30.74
N PHE A 93 -4.93 -4.46 -31.74
CA PHE A 93 -5.10 -3.32 -32.65
C PHE A 93 -5.45 -3.72 -34.07
N LEU A 94 -4.86 -4.81 -34.60
CA LEU A 94 -5.13 -5.21 -35.98
C LEU A 94 -6.35 -6.12 -36.13
N LYS A 95 -6.60 -7.00 -35.16
CA LYS A 95 -7.78 -7.87 -35.20
C LYS A 95 -9.03 -7.07 -34.88
N ALA A 96 -9.97 -7.08 -35.82
CA ALA A 96 -11.29 -6.52 -35.60
C ALA A 96 -11.96 -7.20 -34.39
N THR A 97 -12.50 -6.41 -33.48
CA THR A 97 -13.28 -6.94 -32.36
C THR A 97 -14.56 -7.58 -32.89
N ILE A 98 -14.89 -8.76 -32.37
CA ILE A 98 -16.10 -9.49 -32.78
C ILE A 98 -17.36 -8.70 -32.37
N SER A 99 -17.27 -7.92 -31.30
CA SER A 99 -18.32 -7.01 -30.84
C SER A 99 -17.99 -5.58 -31.28
N HIS A 100 -18.95 -4.92 -31.91
CA HIS A 100 -19.01 -3.47 -31.96
C HIS A 100 -19.79 -3.02 -30.73
N GLN A 101 -19.15 -2.22 -29.88
CA GLN A 101 -19.72 -1.74 -28.62
C GLN A 101 -20.80 -0.69 -28.84
#